data_AF-A0A4Y6PMV6-F1
#
_entry.id   AF-A0A4Y6PMV6-F1
#
_cell.length_a   1.000
_cell.length_b   1.000
_cell.length_c   1.000
_cell.angle_alpha   90.00
_cell.angle_beta   90.00
_cell.angle_gamma   90.00
#
_symmetry.space_group_name_H-M   'P 1'
#
loop_
_entity.id
_entity.type
_entity.pdbx_description
1 polymer ?
#
loop_
_entity_poly.entity_id
_entity_poly.type
_entity_poly.pdbx_seq_one_letter_code
_entity_poly.pdbx_strand_id
1 'polypeptide(L)'
;MNEEAFLPWYTRRPKLLFGCFLVVFCAVNAWIFYYEYQFVQREAAERTAVAVDEARPEAVSFWENDGSFTLLGDAKPGEWRARFAEHKQSFEDWVEGPRQHPSEGRKTIYLQPIGSFEDSGLDLGKLAAFAEMYFRMPVAVRAPIDPAELEFRRRKNPHFGQEQWLTEDLLSELYDRLPDDAYAMLGLTMTDLWPGDRWNYVFGQATFSERVGVYSFGRYDPTSRLSHAAPYGLDRRKTMMLRAMKILTHETGHMFGIRHCLHYECNMNGTNSLRELDEQPLHLCPVDLRKLHAATGFDPAARYHDLAGFYERRGLHEQARFARRRSRLGQERSSR
;
A
#
# COMPACT_ATOMS: atom_id res chain seq x y z
N MET A 1 -24.59 15.82 -14.54
CA MET A 1 -23.31 15.50 -13.89
C MET A 1 -23.13 13.99 -14.01
N ASN A 2 -22.31 13.54 -14.95
CA ASN A 2 -21.95 12.13 -15.05
C ASN A 2 -20.53 12.00 -14.50
N GLU A 3 -20.41 11.58 -13.25
CA GLU A 3 -19.13 11.13 -12.68
C GLU A 3 -19.11 9.60 -12.68
N GLU A 4 -19.02 9.01 -13.88
CA GLU A 4 -18.55 7.64 -14.01
C GLU A 4 -17.04 7.64 -13.70
N ALA A 5 -16.70 7.51 -12.42
CA ALA A 5 -15.33 7.33 -11.95
C ALA A 5 -14.81 5.91 -12.29
N PHE A 6 -14.66 5.62 -13.58
CA PHE A 6 -14.01 4.40 -14.04
C PHE A 6 -12.53 4.40 -13.63
N LEU A 7 -12.14 3.36 -12.90
CA LEU A 7 -10.79 3.10 -12.42
C LEU A 7 -9.80 2.96 -13.60
N PRO A 8 -8.60 3.57 -13.58
CA PRO A 8 -7.70 3.59 -14.75
C PRO A 8 -7.06 2.25 -15.17
N TRP A 9 -7.25 1.15 -14.42
CA TRP A 9 -6.44 -0.07 -14.55
C TRP A 9 -6.89 -1.10 -15.60
N TYR A 10 -7.78 -0.74 -16.54
CA TYR A 10 -8.15 -1.62 -17.66
C TYR A 10 -8.64 -0.83 -18.91
N THR A 11 -7.99 -0.99 -20.06
CA THR A 11 -8.33 -0.24 -21.29
C THR A 11 -8.74 -1.12 -22.48
N ARG A 12 -10.06 -1.24 -22.69
CA ARG A 12 -10.68 -1.36 -24.03
C ARG A 12 -11.95 -0.50 -24.08
N ARG A 13 -12.19 0.19 -25.20
CA ARG A 13 -13.34 1.09 -25.47
C ARG A 13 -14.30 0.44 -26.51
N PRO A 14 -15.50 0.98 -26.81
CA PRO A 14 -16.50 1.71 -25.96
C PRO A 14 -18.00 1.37 -26.26
N LYS A 15 -18.97 1.87 -25.44
CA LYS A 15 -20.15 2.72 -25.85
C LYS A 15 -21.40 2.70 -24.90
N LEU A 16 -21.76 3.88 -24.33
CA LEU A 16 -23.14 4.44 -24.11
C LEU A 16 -24.09 3.75 -23.04
N LEU A 17 -25.12 4.36 -22.38
CA LEU A 17 -25.62 5.75 -22.20
C LEU A 17 -26.68 5.91 -21.04
N PHE A 18 -26.90 7.17 -20.58
CA PHE A 18 -28.11 7.78 -19.91
C PHE A 18 -28.63 7.40 -18.50
N GLY A 19 -28.96 8.43 -17.68
CA GLY A 19 -29.93 8.37 -16.54
C GLY A 19 -29.70 9.37 -15.38
N CYS A 20 -30.74 10.06 -14.87
CA CYS A 20 -30.67 11.09 -13.79
C CYS A 20 -31.69 10.84 -12.64
N PHE A 21 -31.41 11.28 -11.38
CA PHE A 21 -32.21 12.26 -10.57
C PHE A 21 -31.92 12.29 -9.04
N LEU A 22 -32.14 13.49 -8.46
CA LEU A 22 -32.05 13.93 -7.05
C LEU A 22 -32.99 13.25 -6.02
N VAL A 23 -32.69 13.36 -4.70
CA VAL A 23 -33.48 14.07 -3.63
C VAL A 23 -32.72 14.01 -2.26
N VAL A 24 -33.30 14.38 -1.09
CA VAL A 24 -32.66 15.26 -0.06
C VAL A 24 -33.13 15.03 1.41
N PHE A 25 -32.19 15.09 2.40
CA PHE A 25 -32.35 15.22 3.89
C PHE A 25 -33.08 14.07 4.66
N CYS A 26 -33.02 13.91 6.00
CA CYS A 26 -32.67 14.82 7.10
C CYS A 26 -32.03 14.09 8.32
N ALA A 27 -31.35 14.82 9.20
CA ALA A 27 -30.78 14.32 10.46
C ALA A 27 -31.60 14.74 11.70
N VAL A 28 -31.24 14.16 12.86
CA VAL A 28 -31.60 14.45 14.27
C VAL A 28 -32.21 13.23 14.98
N ASN A 29 -31.34 12.39 15.55
CA ASN A 29 -31.60 11.48 16.69
C ASN A 29 -30.30 10.88 17.29
N ALA A 30 -29.14 11.48 17.00
CA ALA A 30 -27.83 10.86 17.21
C ALA A 30 -27.24 11.00 18.63
N TRP A 31 -27.91 11.69 19.57
CA TRP A 31 -27.30 12.07 20.85
C TRP A 31 -27.62 11.13 22.02
N ILE A 32 -28.75 10.41 21.97
CA ILE A 32 -29.16 9.47 23.03
C ILE A 32 -28.47 8.10 22.85
N PHE A 33 -28.35 7.60 21.60
CA PHE A 33 -27.64 6.36 21.29
C PHE A 33 -26.13 6.38 21.63
N TYR A 34 -25.51 7.56 21.71
CA TYR A 34 -24.07 7.69 21.95
C TYR A 34 -23.66 7.25 23.36
N TYR A 35 -24.50 7.46 24.38
CA TYR A 35 -24.15 7.14 25.77
C TYR A 35 -24.45 5.68 26.15
N GLU A 36 -25.54 5.08 25.69
CA GLU A 36 -25.81 3.65 25.94
C GLU A 36 -24.76 2.75 25.26
N TYR A 37 -24.33 3.09 24.05
CA TYR A 37 -23.29 2.35 23.33
C TYR A 37 -21.95 2.34 24.10
N GLN A 38 -21.55 3.46 24.71
CA GLN A 38 -20.30 3.57 25.47
C GLN A 38 -20.32 2.81 26.79
N PHE A 39 -21.49 2.58 27.39
CA PHE A 39 -21.62 1.79 28.61
C PHE A 39 -21.49 0.28 28.31
N VAL A 40 -22.22 -0.22 27.31
CA VAL A 40 -22.20 -1.64 26.90
C VAL A 40 -20.80 -2.08 26.44
N GLN A 41 -20.06 -1.22 25.74
CA GLN A 41 -18.70 -1.54 25.29
C GLN A 41 -17.68 -1.69 26.44
N ARG A 42 -17.89 -1.02 27.59
CA ARG A 42 -16.99 -1.18 28.76
C ARG A 42 -17.20 -2.50 29.47
N GLU A 43 -18.45 -2.92 29.71
CA GLU A 43 -18.73 -4.24 30.30
C GLU A 43 -18.26 -5.39 29.40
N ALA A 44 -18.34 -5.23 28.07
CA ALA A 44 -17.81 -6.20 27.12
C ALA A 44 -16.28 -6.32 27.17
N ALA A 45 -15.58 -5.18 27.28
CA ALA A 45 -14.11 -5.11 27.36
C ALA A 45 -13.56 -5.67 28.69
N GLU A 46 -14.22 -5.41 29.81
CA GLU A 46 -13.78 -5.93 31.12
C GLU A 46 -14.07 -7.44 31.27
N ARG A 47 -15.12 -7.97 30.64
CA ARG A 47 -15.40 -9.42 30.60
C ARG A 47 -14.47 -10.22 29.66
N THR A 48 -13.80 -9.58 28.71
CA THR A 48 -12.81 -10.26 27.84
C THR A 48 -11.39 -10.28 28.43
N ALA A 49 -11.16 -9.65 29.59
CA ALA A 49 -9.86 -9.61 30.24
C ALA A 49 -9.55 -10.80 31.18
N VAL A 50 -10.43 -11.82 31.25
CA VAL A 50 -10.28 -12.96 32.16
C VAL A 50 -10.23 -14.28 31.38
N ALA A 51 -9.14 -15.02 31.57
CA ALA A 51 -8.90 -16.39 31.11
C ALA A 51 -8.96 -16.63 29.58
N VAL A 52 -7.89 -16.25 28.88
CA VAL A 52 -7.47 -17.03 27.69
C VAL A 52 -6.70 -18.24 28.20
N ASP A 53 -7.38 -19.37 28.27
CA ASP A 53 -6.82 -20.66 28.64
C ASP A 53 -5.73 -21.10 27.64
N GLU A 54 -4.70 -21.84 28.10
CA GLU A 54 -3.54 -22.26 27.29
C GLU A 54 -3.86 -23.45 26.37
N ALA A 55 -5.02 -23.41 25.71
CA ALA A 55 -5.39 -24.37 24.69
C ALA A 55 -4.48 -24.22 23.46
N ARG A 56 -3.50 -25.12 23.32
CA ARG A 56 -2.66 -25.28 22.11
C ARG A 56 -3.56 -25.31 20.87
N PRO A 57 -3.49 -24.32 19.97
CA PRO A 57 -4.20 -24.41 18.71
C PRO A 57 -3.67 -25.58 17.88
N GLU A 58 -4.55 -26.21 17.12
CA GLU A 58 -4.14 -27.02 15.98
C GLU A 58 -3.27 -26.16 15.04
N ALA A 59 -2.38 -26.78 14.26
CA ALA A 59 -1.27 -26.06 13.63
C ALA A 59 -1.72 -25.14 12.48
N VAL A 60 -2.24 -23.95 12.81
CA VAL A 60 -2.77 -22.94 11.88
C VAL A 60 -1.75 -22.65 10.78
N SER A 61 -2.21 -22.64 9.54
CA SER A 61 -1.39 -22.35 8.37
C SER A 61 -0.98 -20.88 8.29
N PHE A 62 0.12 -20.59 7.60
CA PHE A 62 0.45 -19.20 7.22
C PHE A 62 -0.66 -18.54 6.38
N TRP A 63 -1.51 -19.33 5.75
CA TRP A 63 -2.61 -18.89 4.88
C TRP A 63 -3.95 -18.68 5.59
N GLU A 64 -3.99 -18.90 6.90
CA GLU A 64 -5.19 -18.82 7.74
C GLU A 64 -5.06 -17.71 8.78
N ASN A 65 -6.19 -17.29 9.35
CA ASN A 65 -6.20 -16.33 10.47
C ASN A 65 -5.89 -17.05 11.78
N ASP A 66 -4.69 -16.81 12.31
CA ASP A 66 -4.18 -17.31 13.59
C ASP A 66 -4.57 -16.39 14.78
N GLY A 67 -5.57 -15.53 14.60
CA GLY A 67 -5.97 -14.50 15.56
C GLY A 67 -5.10 -13.23 15.55
N SER A 68 -4.13 -13.08 14.63
CA SER A 68 -3.37 -11.82 14.47
C SER A 68 -3.85 -10.91 13.33
N PHE A 69 -4.91 -11.28 12.61
CA PHE A 69 -5.46 -10.47 11.52
C PHE A 69 -6.88 -10.00 11.83
N THR A 70 -7.10 -8.69 11.75
CA THR A 70 -8.43 -8.07 11.83
C THR A 70 -9.17 -8.27 10.51
N LEU A 71 -10.42 -8.76 10.56
CA LEU A 71 -11.30 -8.76 9.39
C LEU A 71 -11.62 -7.31 8.99
N LEU A 72 -11.74 -7.04 7.68
CA LEU A 72 -12.03 -5.70 7.21
C LEU A 72 -13.50 -5.34 7.51
N GLY A 73 -13.72 -4.36 8.40
CA GLY A 73 -15.05 -3.87 8.74
C GLY A 73 -15.72 -3.06 7.62
N ASP A 74 -16.90 -2.50 7.90
CA ASP A 74 -17.62 -1.65 6.95
C ASP A 74 -16.84 -0.37 6.59
N ALA A 75 -17.13 0.20 5.43
CA ALA A 75 -16.50 1.43 4.96
C ALA A 75 -17.12 2.66 5.67
N LYS A 76 -16.27 3.55 6.20
CA LYS A 76 -16.72 4.80 6.84
C LYS A 76 -16.85 5.92 5.79
N PRO A 77 -17.73 6.92 6.01
CA PRO A 77 -17.86 8.05 5.09
C PRO A 77 -16.53 8.76 4.84
N GLY A 78 -16.17 8.91 3.56
CA GLY A 78 -14.92 9.55 3.12
C GLY A 78 -13.74 8.59 2.90
N GLU A 79 -13.81 7.35 3.38
CA GLU A 79 -12.82 6.31 3.06
C GLU A 79 -12.91 5.86 1.59
N TRP A 80 -11.83 5.27 1.08
CA TRP A 80 -11.74 4.74 -0.29
C TRP A 80 -12.94 3.88 -0.68
N ARG A 81 -13.25 2.86 0.12
CA ARG A 81 -14.33 1.90 -0.13
C ARG A 81 -15.75 2.50 -0.04
N ALA A 82 -15.91 3.69 0.52
CA ALA A 82 -17.17 4.43 0.50
C ALA A 82 -17.36 5.26 -0.79
N ARG A 83 -16.29 5.40 -1.59
CA ARG A 83 -16.28 6.17 -2.85
C ARG A 83 -16.11 5.28 -4.08
N PHE A 84 -15.40 4.17 -3.95
CA PHE A 84 -15.07 3.26 -5.05
C PHE A 84 -15.61 1.86 -4.77
N ALA A 85 -16.45 1.36 -5.68
CA ALA A 85 -16.96 0.00 -5.63
C ALA A 85 -15.89 -0.97 -6.16
N GLU A 86 -15.58 -2.00 -5.38
CA GLU A 86 -14.49 -2.94 -5.65
C GLU A 86 -14.92 -4.38 -5.36
N HIS A 87 -14.28 -5.34 -6.02
CA HIS A 87 -14.58 -6.76 -5.86
C HIS A 87 -13.47 -7.49 -5.10
N LYS A 88 -13.85 -8.41 -4.22
CA LYS A 88 -12.91 -9.31 -3.52
C LYS A 88 -12.14 -10.13 -4.56
N GLN A 89 -10.82 -10.17 -4.43
CA GLN A 89 -9.96 -11.10 -5.16
C GLN A 89 -9.51 -12.20 -4.18
N SER A 90 -10.02 -13.42 -4.34
CA SER A 90 -9.54 -14.61 -3.65
C SER A 90 -8.11 -14.97 -4.09
N PHE A 91 -7.56 -16.07 -3.57
CA PHE A 91 -6.29 -16.58 -4.10
C PHE A 91 -6.51 -17.22 -5.48
N GLU A 92 -7.64 -17.88 -5.66
CA GLU A 92 -8.04 -18.61 -6.84
C GLU A 92 -8.30 -17.64 -8.02
N ASP A 93 -9.02 -16.53 -7.80
CA ASP A 93 -9.18 -15.42 -8.77
C ASP A 93 -7.83 -14.81 -9.20
N TRP A 94 -6.82 -14.86 -8.32
CA TRP A 94 -5.47 -14.35 -8.59
C TRP A 94 -4.64 -15.37 -9.39
N VAL A 95 -4.81 -16.67 -9.15
CA VAL A 95 -4.18 -17.75 -9.93
C VAL A 95 -4.71 -17.80 -11.38
N GLU A 96 -5.99 -17.50 -11.58
CA GLU A 96 -6.60 -17.43 -12.92
C GLU A 96 -6.39 -16.06 -13.61
N GLY A 97 -6.13 -15.00 -12.84
CA GLY A 97 -5.97 -13.64 -13.34
C GLY A 97 -4.63 -13.34 -14.04
N PRO A 98 -4.58 -12.34 -14.94
CA PRO A 98 -3.34 -11.91 -15.59
C PRO A 98 -2.37 -11.31 -14.57
N ARG A 99 -1.10 -11.74 -14.62
CA ARG A 99 -0.02 -11.27 -13.74
C ARG A 99 1.35 -11.42 -14.39
N GLN A 100 2.31 -10.61 -13.95
CA GLN A 100 3.72 -10.84 -14.23
C GLN A 100 4.27 -11.89 -13.27
N HIS A 101 5.09 -12.81 -13.78
CA HIS A 101 5.80 -13.80 -12.97
C HIS A 101 7.28 -13.43 -12.87
N PRO A 102 7.88 -13.42 -11.66
CA PRO A 102 9.32 -13.47 -11.50
C PRO A 102 9.89 -14.69 -12.26
N SER A 103 11.01 -14.50 -12.94
CA SER A 103 11.71 -15.55 -13.68
C SER A 103 13.22 -15.37 -13.57
N GLU A 104 14.01 -16.37 -13.98
CA GLU A 104 15.47 -16.30 -13.91
C GLU A 104 16.06 -15.07 -14.62
N GLY A 105 15.39 -14.62 -15.68
CA GLY A 105 15.70 -13.42 -16.45
C GLY A 105 14.84 -12.19 -16.15
N ARG A 106 13.97 -12.21 -15.12
CA ARG A 106 13.18 -11.06 -14.63
C ARG A 106 12.97 -11.18 -13.12
N LYS A 107 13.97 -10.77 -12.34
CA LYS A 107 14.04 -11.03 -10.88
C LYS A 107 14.34 -9.82 -10.02
N THR A 108 14.79 -8.71 -10.60
CA THR A 108 15.25 -7.54 -9.84
C THR A 108 14.18 -6.46 -9.82
N ILE A 109 13.81 -5.95 -8.65
CA ILE A 109 12.98 -4.74 -8.54
C ILE A 109 13.93 -3.54 -8.49
N TYR A 110 13.81 -2.63 -9.45
CA TYR A 110 14.63 -1.43 -9.50
C TYR A 110 13.89 -0.24 -8.90
N LEU A 111 14.52 0.44 -7.95
CA LEU A 111 14.10 1.75 -7.46
C LEU A 111 14.90 2.81 -8.22
N GLN A 112 14.24 3.65 -8.98
CA GLN A 112 14.85 4.70 -9.79
C GLN A 112 14.53 6.07 -9.17
N PRO A 113 15.47 6.71 -8.45
CA PRO A 113 15.24 8.07 -7.96
C PRO A 113 15.18 9.06 -9.14
N ILE A 114 14.24 9.99 -9.12
CA ILE A 114 14.09 11.09 -10.09
C ILE A 114 14.02 12.41 -9.31
N GLY A 115 15.04 13.23 -9.47
CA GLY A 115 15.24 14.44 -8.65
C GLY A 115 15.86 14.18 -7.28
N SER A 116 15.95 15.24 -6.48
CA SER A 116 16.61 15.20 -5.16
C SER A 116 15.73 14.57 -4.08
N PHE A 117 16.40 13.83 -3.19
CA PHE A 117 15.85 13.29 -1.94
C PHE A 117 16.51 13.93 -0.71
N GLU A 118 17.32 14.98 -0.89
CA GLU A 118 17.89 15.76 0.19
C GLU A 118 16.77 16.32 1.08
N ASP A 119 17.00 16.27 2.40
CA ASP A 119 16.03 16.61 3.44
C ASP A 119 14.64 15.96 3.35
N SER A 120 14.40 14.98 2.47
CA SER A 120 13.13 14.23 2.39
C SER A 120 12.78 13.47 3.68
N GLY A 121 13.78 13.18 4.50
CA GLY A 121 13.66 12.29 5.66
C GLY A 121 13.63 10.80 5.29
N LEU A 122 13.78 10.46 4.00
CA LEU A 122 13.87 9.09 3.50
C LEU A 122 15.32 8.62 3.39
N ASP A 123 15.49 7.29 3.45
CA ASP A 123 16.73 6.61 3.17
C ASP A 123 16.42 5.48 2.18
N LEU A 124 16.76 5.71 0.91
CA LEU A 124 16.40 4.80 -0.18
C LEU A 124 17.13 3.46 -0.08
N GLY A 125 18.33 3.42 0.51
CA GLY A 125 19.04 2.17 0.78
C GLY A 125 18.34 1.32 1.86
N LYS A 126 17.88 1.96 2.94
CA LYS A 126 17.04 1.29 3.96
C LYS A 126 15.69 0.87 3.38
N LEU A 127 15.13 1.61 2.42
CA LEU A 127 13.85 1.31 1.78
C LEU A 127 13.98 0.13 0.80
N ALA A 128 15.07 0.07 0.03
CA ALA A 128 15.40 -1.09 -0.80
C ALA A 128 15.63 -2.35 0.03
N ALA A 129 16.43 -2.27 1.11
CA ALA A 129 16.64 -3.39 2.01
C ALA A 129 15.32 -3.89 2.63
N PHE A 130 14.43 -2.98 3.02
CA PHE A 130 13.08 -3.35 3.47
C PHE A 130 12.30 -4.09 2.39
N ALA A 131 12.24 -3.54 1.17
CA ALA A 131 11.52 -4.14 0.05
C ALA A 131 12.09 -5.52 -0.33
N GLU A 132 13.41 -5.71 -0.25
CA GLU A 132 14.06 -7.01 -0.47
C GLU A 132 13.64 -8.04 0.57
N MET A 133 13.62 -7.67 1.86
CA MET A 133 13.06 -8.54 2.90
C MET A 133 11.55 -8.77 2.73
N TYR A 134 10.80 -7.78 2.23
CA TYR A 134 9.35 -7.85 2.08
C TYR A 134 8.89 -8.69 0.88
N PHE A 135 9.57 -8.57 -0.26
CA PHE A 135 9.26 -9.30 -1.49
C PHE A 135 10.08 -10.58 -1.65
N ARG A 136 11.20 -10.70 -0.91
CA ARG A 136 12.16 -11.81 -1.03
C ARG A 136 12.69 -11.96 -2.46
N MET A 137 12.86 -10.81 -3.11
CA MET A 137 13.44 -10.63 -4.43
C MET A 137 14.52 -9.54 -4.33
N PRO A 138 15.61 -9.61 -5.13
CA PRO A 138 16.62 -8.55 -5.19
C PRO A 138 16.01 -7.16 -5.42
N VAL A 139 16.43 -6.17 -4.63
CA VAL A 139 16.02 -4.76 -4.83
C VAL A 139 17.23 -3.85 -4.96
N ALA A 140 17.34 -3.18 -6.11
CA ALA A 140 18.47 -2.31 -6.43
C ALA A 140 18.03 -0.84 -6.56
N VAL A 141 18.71 0.07 -5.84
CA VAL A 141 18.58 1.52 -6.05
C VAL A 141 19.52 1.93 -7.19
N ARG A 142 18.97 2.55 -8.24
CA ARG A 142 19.76 3.10 -9.36
C ARG A 142 20.32 4.47 -9.01
N ALA A 143 21.29 4.94 -9.79
CA ALA A 143 21.74 6.32 -9.73
C ALA A 143 20.52 7.26 -9.95
N PRO A 144 20.37 8.35 -9.17
CA PRO A 144 19.34 9.34 -9.41
C PRO A 144 19.45 9.93 -10.81
N ILE A 145 18.31 10.13 -11.47
CA ILE A 145 18.22 10.87 -12.73
C ILE A 145 17.91 12.34 -12.39
N ASP A 146 18.65 13.28 -13.00
CA ASP A 146 18.28 14.69 -12.97
C ASP A 146 16.99 14.89 -13.79
N PRO A 147 15.92 15.50 -13.26
CA PRO A 147 14.70 15.77 -14.00
C PRO A 147 14.88 16.62 -15.27
N ALA A 148 16.04 17.27 -15.46
CA ALA A 148 16.43 17.95 -16.69
C ALA A 148 16.86 17.00 -17.83
N GLU A 149 17.21 15.73 -17.53
CA GLU A 149 17.58 14.68 -18.50
C GLU A 149 16.37 13.94 -19.10
N LEU A 150 15.15 14.32 -18.71
CA LEU A 150 13.90 13.67 -19.10
C LEU A 150 12.94 14.68 -19.76
N GLU A 151 12.25 14.23 -20.81
CA GLU A 151 11.23 14.96 -21.56
C GLU A 151 9.83 14.62 -21.03
N PHE A 152 9.33 15.45 -20.10
CA PHE A 152 7.98 15.28 -19.55
C PHE A 152 7.26 16.61 -19.32
N ARG A 153 5.94 16.59 -19.44
CA ARG A 153 5.06 17.73 -19.20
C ARG A 153 5.03 18.10 -17.71
N ARG A 154 5.25 19.39 -17.43
CA ARG A 154 5.23 20.01 -16.10
C ARG A 154 4.09 21.01 -16.00
N ARG A 155 3.46 21.13 -14.84
CA ARG A 155 2.49 22.20 -14.54
C ARG A 155 2.66 22.76 -13.13
N LYS A 156 2.13 23.95 -12.86
CA LYS A 156 1.91 24.39 -11.48
C LYS A 156 0.53 23.92 -11.02
N ASN A 157 0.48 23.30 -9.84
CA ASN A 157 -0.76 22.90 -9.19
C ASN A 157 -1.63 24.16 -8.96
N PRO A 158 -2.89 24.21 -9.45
CA PRO A 158 -3.71 25.42 -9.39
C PRO A 158 -4.15 25.80 -7.97
N HIS A 159 -4.08 24.87 -7.00
CA HIS A 159 -4.48 25.11 -5.61
C HIS A 159 -3.28 25.48 -4.71
N PHE A 160 -2.11 24.87 -4.95
CA PHE A 160 -0.94 25.00 -4.06
C PHE A 160 0.26 25.71 -4.70
N GLY A 161 0.23 26.01 -5.99
CA GLY A 161 1.31 26.67 -6.74
C GLY A 161 2.59 25.83 -6.96
N GLN A 162 2.65 24.63 -6.37
CA GLN A 162 3.79 23.71 -6.45
C GLN A 162 3.88 23.05 -7.82
N GLU A 163 5.07 22.63 -8.24
CA GLU A 163 5.25 21.90 -9.49
C GLU A 163 4.63 20.50 -9.40
N GLN A 164 4.01 20.06 -10.49
CA GLN A 164 3.56 18.69 -10.71
C GLN A 164 4.08 18.17 -12.04
N TRP A 165 4.45 16.90 -12.07
CA TRP A 165 4.90 16.20 -13.28
C TRP A 165 3.80 15.25 -13.78
N LEU A 166 3.65 15.13 -15.10
CA LEU A 166 2.72 14.18 -15.69
C LEU A 166 3.26 12.75 -15.60
N THR A 167 2.45 11.83 -15.06
CA THR A 167 2.83 10.43 -14.90
C THR A 167 3.00 9.68 -16.22
N GLU A 168 2.17 9.96 -17.22
CA GLU A 168 2.21 9.32 -18.55
C GLU A 168 3.60 9.43 -19.20
N ASP A 169 4.15 10.65 -19.26
CA ASP A 169 5.46 10.90 -19.86
C ASP A 169 6.59 10.23 -19.05
N LEU A 170 6.53 10.33 -17.71
CA LEU A 170 7.52 9.69 -16.82
C LEU A 170 7.51 8.15 -16.92
N LEU A 171 6.34 7.53 -17.17
CA LEU A 171 6.26 6.09 -17.38
C LEU A 171 6.90 5.68 -18.71
N SER A 172 6.76 6.48 -19.77
CA SER A 172 7.47 6.26 -21.03
C SER A 172 8.99 6.31 -20.82
N GLU A 173 9.48 7.36 -20.14
CA GLU A 173 10.91 7.53 -19.84
C GLU A 173 11.49 6.39 -18.99
N LEU A 174 10.70 5.83 -18.07
CA LEU A 174 11.07 4.65 -17.27
C LEU A 174 11.07 3.37 -18.10
N TYR A 175 10.12 3.21 -19.02
CA TYR A 175 10.02 2.04 -19.89
C TYR A 175 11.23 1.93 -20.83
N ASP A 176 11.63 3.05 -21.45
CA ASP A 176 12.79 3.11 -22.34
C ASP A 176 14.13 2.89 -21.61
N ARG A 177 14.14 3.01 -20.26
CA ARG A 177 15.32 2.80 -19.39
C ARG A 177 15.26 1.50 -18.58
N LEU A 178 14.27 0.65 -18.81
CA LEU A 178 14.00 -0.57 -18.04
C LEU A 178 15.04 -1.67 -18.32
N PRO A 179 15.82 -2.13 -17.31
CA PRO A 179 16.77 -3.23 -17.49
C PRO A 179 16.09 -4.52 -17.93
N ASP A 180 16.80 -5.32 -18.73
CA ASP A 180 16.31 -6.61 -19.22
C ASP A 180 15.92 -7.56 -18.07
N ASP A 181 16.73 -7.60 -17.00
CA ASP A 181 16.53 -8.45 -15.82
C ASP A 181 15.51 -7.91 -14.80
N ALA A 182 14.92 -6.74 -15.07
CA ALA A 182 13.95 -6.12 -14.20
C ALA A 182 12.67 -6.96 -14.12
N TYR A 183 12.28 -7.33 -12.91
CA TYR A 183 10.88 -7.68 -12.64
C TYR A 183 9.99 -6.46 -12.81
N ALA A 184 10.40 -5.32 -12.24
CA ALA A 184 9.77 -4.01 -12.42
C ALA A 184 10.78 -2.87 -12.15
N MET A 185 10.52 -1.68 -12.70
CA MET A 185 11.17 -0.42 -12.29
C MET A 185 10.16 0.56 -11.73
N LEU A 186 10.53 1.17 -10.59
CA LEU A 186 9.70 2.08 -9.83
C LEU A 186 10.43 3.43 -9.73
N GLY A 187 9.98 4.41 -10.52
CA GLY A 187 10.38 5.80 -10.42
C GLY A 187 9.93 6.38 -9.08
N LEU A 188 10.85 6.93 -8.30
CA LEU A 188 10.57 7.53 -7.01
C LEU A 188 10.93 9.01 -7.07
N THR A 189 10.02 9.90 -6.65
CA THR A 189 10.30 11.34 -6.59
C THR A 189 9.71 11.99 -5.33
N MET A 190 10.24 13.16 -4.96
CA MET A 190 9.63 14.05 -3.98
C MET A 190 8.67 15.07 -4.62
N THR A 191 8.67 15.22 -5.94
CA THR A 191 7.77 16.15 -6.66
C THR A 191 6.38 15.55 -6.81
N ASP A 192 5.35 16.39 -6.81
CA ASP A 192 3.95 15.97 -6.93
C ASP A 192 3.62 15.45 -8.35
N LEU A 193 2.63 14.55 -8.44
CA LEU A 193 2.30 13.83 -9.69
C LEU A 193 0.84 14.04 -10.11
N TRP A 194 0.58 13.93 -11.41
CA TRP A 194 -0.71 14.18 -12.02
C TRP A 194 -0.93 13.27 -13.25
N PRO A 195 -2.14 12.71 -13.50
CA PRO A 195 -2.37 11.70 -14.56
C PRO A 195 -3.20 12.21 -15.76
N GLY A 196 -3.16 13.50 -16.09
CA GLY A 196 -3.95 14.09 -17.19
C GLY A 196 -5.24 14.80 -16.74
N ASP A 197 -5.89 15.48 -17.69
CA ASP A 197 -6.83 16.61 -17.46
C ASP A 197 -8.06 16.37 -16.57
N ARG A 198 -8.32 15.12 -16.16
CA ARG A 198 -9.47 14.75 -15.32
C ARG A 198 -9.16 14.69 -13.81
N TRP A 199 -7.91 14.89 -13.40
CA TRP A 199 -7.51 14.75 -11.99
C TRP A 199 -6.59 15.89 -11.50
N ASN A 200 -6.64 16.17 -10.20
CA ASN A 200 -5.82 17.21 -9.57
C ASN A 200 -4.42 16.70 -9.18
N TYR A 201 -4.29 15.43 -8.79
CA TYR A 201 -3.04 14.75 -8.52
C TYR A 201 -3.25 13.22 -8.48
N VAL A 202 -2.17 12.46 -8.46
CA VAL A 202 -2.12 11.06 -7.99
C VAL A 202 -0.91 10.87 -7.08
N PHE A 203 -0.95 9.88 -6.20
CA PHE A 203 0.22 9.47 -5.42
C PHE A 203 1.23 8.68 -6.28
N GLY A 204 0.75 8.01 -7.33
CA GLY A 204 1.54 7.41 -8.37
C GLY A 204 0.69 6.77 -9.46
N GLN A 205 1.35 6.12 -10.42
CA GLN A 205 0.71 5.37 -11.51
C GLN A 205 1.63 4.23 -11.96
N ALA A 206 1.05 3.12 -12.42
CA ALA A 206 1.79 1.94 -12.87
C ALA A 206 1.13 1.28 -14.09
N THR A 207 1.94 0.63 -14.92
CA THR A 207 1.48 -0.14 -16.10
C THR A 207 1.99 -1.59 -16.02
N PHE A 208 1.09 -2.50 -15.59
CA PHE A 208 1.44 -3.90 -15.29
C PHE A 208 2.04 -4.68 -16.46
N SER A 209 1.62 -4.38 -17.70
CA SER A 209 2.17 -4.99 -18.92
C SER A 209 3.60 -4.55 -19.22
N GLU A 210 3.92 -3.30 -18.91
CA GLU A 210 5.19 -2.63 -19.23
C GLU A 210 6.21 -2.74 -18.08
N ARG A 211 5.75 -3.14 -16.88
CA ARG A 211 6.55 -3.34 -15.66
C ARG A 211 7.16 -2.05 -15.09
N VAL A 212 6.54 -0.90 -15.34
CA VAL A 212 6.97 0.40 -14.81
C VAL A 212 5.92 1.06 -13.95
N GLY A 213 6.38 1.77 -12.92
CA GLY A 213 5.55 2.60 -12.05
C GLY A 213 6.28 3.86 -11.63
N VAL A 214 5.56 4.93 -11.29
CA VAL A 214 6.12 6.18 -10.78
C VAL A 214 5.33 6.66 -9.57
N TYR A 215 6.02 7.00 -8.48
CA TYR A 215 5.43 7.32 -7.17
C TYR A 215 6.04 8.59 -6.56
N SER A 216 5.19 9.41 -5.94
CA SER A 216 5.58 10.63 -5.24
C SER A 216 5.51 10.45 -3.73
N PHE A 217 6.61 10.78 -3.05
CA PHE A 217 6.61 10.89 -1.60
C PHE A 217 6.27 12.32 -1.08
N GLY A 218 6.15 13.31 -1.97
CA GLY A 218 5.96 14.73 -1.61
C GLY A 218 4.67 15.06 -0.84
N ARG A 219 3.64 14.22 -1.00
CA ARG A 219 2.36 14.31 -0.27
C ARG A 219 2.33 13.54 1.04
N TYR A 220 3.36 12.75 1.34
CA TYR A 220 3.44 11.94 2.55
C TYR A 220 4.30 12.59 3.64
N ASP A 221 5.01 13.67 3.33
CA ASP A 221 5.77 14.45 4.30
C ASP A 221 4.84 15.20 5.25
N PRO A 222 4.83 14.90 6.56
CA PRO A 222 3.97 15.60 7.53
C PRO A 222 4.26 17.11 7.63
N THR A 223 5.40 17.59 7.13
CA THR A 223 5.73 19.02 7.09
C THR A 223 5.47 19.68 5.72
N SER A 224 5.08 18.91 4.71
CA SER A 224 4.73 19.44 3.39
C SER A 224 3.40 20.21 3.44
N ARG A 225 3.34 21.34 2.73
CA ARG A 225 2.11 22.12 2.53
C ARG A 225 1.03 21.35 1.74
N LEU A 226 1.38 20.23 1.10
CA LEU A 226 0.42 19.33 0.45
C LEU A 226 -0.31 18.41 1.43
N SER A 227 0.20 18.26 2.66
CA SER A 227 -0.32 17.34 3.66
C SER A 227 -1.40 18.02 4.50
N HIS A 228 -2.66 17.65 4.30
CA HIS A 228 -3.79 18.19 5.06
C HIS A 228 -3.92 17.67 6.51
N ALA A 229 -3.03 16.76 6.93
CA ALA A 229 -2.99 16.25 8.29
C ALA A 229 -1.57 15.85 8.71
N ALA A 230 -1.02 16.61 9.64
CA ALA A 230 0.05 16.17 10.52
C ALA A 230 -0.24 16.69 11.94
N PRO A 231 -0.56 15.82 12.91
CA PRO A 231 -0.60 16.23 14.30
C PRO A 231 0.78 16.72 14.75
N TYR A 232 0.79 17.75 15.61
CA TYR A 232 1.99 18.26 16.27
C TYR A 232 2.72 17.11 17.01
N GLY A 233 4.05 17.06 16.88
CA GLY A 233 4.90 16.12 17.63
C GLY A 233 5.24 14.79 16.95
N LEU A 234 4.87 14.56 15.68
CA LEU A 234 5.33 13.38 14.93
C LEU A 234 6.84 13.45 14.61
N ASP A 235 7.54 12.33 14.78
CA ASP A 235 8.87 12.13 14.20
C ASP A 235 8.76 12.05 12.68
N ARG A 236 9.08 13.17 12.01
CA ARG A 236 9.02 13.30 10.55
C ARG A 236 9.77 12.19 9.82
N ARG A 237 10.97 11.80 10.27
CA ARG A 237 11.78 10.78 9.57
C ARG A 237 11.17 9.40 9.74
N LYS A 238 10.71 9.05 10.94
CA LYS A 238 10.01 7.78 11.19
C LYS A 238 8.68 7.68 10.46
N THR A 239 7.88 8.74 10.46
CA THR A 239 6.62 8.82 9.71
C THR A 239 6.85 8.72 8.20
N MET A 240 7.83 9.46 7.66
CA MET A 240 8.18 9.38 6.24
C MET A 240 8.62 7.97 5.85
N MET A 241 9.53 7.37 6.61
CA MET A 241 9.98 6.00 6.36
C MET A 241 8.81 5.01 6.41
N LEU A 242 7.90 5.11 7.39
CA LEU A 242 6.76 4.21 7.51
C LEU A 242 5.77 4.36 6.35
N ARG A 243 5.42 5.59 5.97
CA ARG A 243 4.54 5.87 4.83
C ARG A 243 5.18 5.39 3.52
N ALA A 244 6.47 5.64 3.31
CA ALA A 244 7.20 5.18 2.12
C ALA A 244 7.29 3.64 2.04
N MET A 245 7.48 2.95 3.17
CA MET A 245 7.45 1.49 3.22
C MET A 245 6.06 0.93 2.86
N LYS A 246 4.98 1.51 3.40
CA LYS A 246 3.60 1.12 3.08
C LYS A 246 3.30 1.30 1.59
N ILE A 247 3.53 2.51 1.06
CA ILE A 247 3.25 2.85 -0.34
C ILE A 247 4.11 2.04 -1.31
N LEU A 248 5.42 1.95 -1.09
CA LEU A 248 6.27 1.14 -1.96
C LEU A 248 5.78 -0.31 -2.02
N THR A 249 5.42 -0.91 -0.88
CA THR A 249 4.98 -2.31 -0.86
C THR A 249 3.55 -2.53 -1.35
N HIS A 250 2.67 -1.54 -1.20
CA HIS A 250 1.32 -1.54 -1.76
C HIS A 250 1.39 -1.54 -3.30
N GLU A 251 2.06 -0.53 -3.84
CA GLU A 251 2.13 -0.29 -5.28
C GLU A 251 2.93 -1.36 -6.02
N THR A 252 4.04 -1.82 -5.43
CA THR A 252 4.78 -2.98 -5.97
C THR A 252 3.96 -4.26 -5.84
N GLY A 253 3.11 -4.39 -4.81
CA GLY A 253 2.17 -5.49 -4.64
C GLY A 253 1.23 -5.64 -5.85
N HIS A 254 0.78 -4.52 -6.42
CA HIS A 254 -0.01 -4.54 -7.65
C HIS A 254 0.75 -5.11 -8.87
N MET A 255 2.08 -4.96 -8.95
CA MET A 255 2.88 -5.57 -10.03
C MET A 255 2.80 -7.10 -10.04
N PHE A 256 2.58 -7.72 -8.87
CA PHE A 256 2.31 -9.15 -8.72
C PHE A 256 0.85 -9.53 -9.05
N GLY A 257 0.03 -8.62 -9.58
CA GLY A 257 -1.39 -8.84 -9.87
C GLY A 257 -2.31 -8.84 -8.63
N ILE A 258 -1.79 -8.48 -7.46
CA ILE A 258 -2.56 -8.40 -6.21
C ILE A 258 -3.41 -7.13 -6.27
N ARG A 259 -4.74 -7.25 -6.29
CA ARG A 259 -5.67 -6.10 -6.26
C ARG A 259 -5.84 -5.55 -4.85
N HIS A 260 -6.59 -4.46 -4.70
CA HIS A 260 -6.96 -4.00 -3.37
C HIS A 260 -7.63 -5.12 -2.55
N CYS A 261 -7.20 -5.26 -1.30
CA CYS A 261 -7.70 -6.28 -0.40
C CYS A 261 -8.99 -5.81 0.27
N LEU A 262 -10.01 -6.68 0.23
CA LEU A 262 -11.31 -6.46 0.88
C LEU A 262 -11.64 -7.55 1.92
N HIS A 263 -10.65 -8.35 2.32
CA HIS A 263 -10.82 -9.49 3.25
C HIS A 263 -10.46 -9.12 4.69
N TYR A 264 -9.33 -8.42 4.88
CA TYR A 264 -8.74 -8.06 6.16
C TYR A 264 -8.23 -6.63 6.13
N GLU A 265 -7.94 -6.07 7.31
CA GLU A 265 -6.97 -4.98 7.40
C GLU A 265 -5.63 -5.48 6.84
N CYS A 266 -5.12 -4.79 5.82
CA CYS A 266 -4.02 -5.26 4.97
C CYS A 266 -3.31 -4.05 4.36
N ASN A 267 -2.00 -4.13 4.15
CA ASN A 267 -1.25 -3.10 3.42
C ASN A 267 -1.78 -2.90 1.97
N MET A 268 -2.52 -3.87 1.43
CA MET A 268 -3.19 -3.78 0.13
C MET A 268 -4.61 -3.19 0.20
N ASN A 269 -5.12 -2.68 1.33
CA ASN A 269 -6.41 -1.97 1.30
C ASN A 269 -6.27 -0.66 0.50
N GLY A 270 -7.29 -0.31 -0.30
CA GLY A 270 -7.31 0.97 -1.02
C GLY A 270 -7.40 2.17 -0.07
N THR A 271 -6.85 3.31 -0.50
CA THR A 271 -6.53 4.45 0.38
C THR A 271 -6.89 5.79 -0.26
N ASN A 272 -7.79 6.55 0.37
CA ASN A 272 -8.21 7.87 -0.11
C ASN A 272 -7.62 9.04 0.71
N SER A 273 -6.87 8.77 1.79
CA SER A 273 -6.32 9.79 2.67
C SER A 273 -5.03 9.35 3.40
N LEU A 274 -4.24 10.32 3.88
CA LEU A 274 -3.09 10.05 4.75
C LEU A 274 -3.50 9.37 6.07
N ARG A 275 -4.72 9.63 6.55
CA ARG A 275 -5.26 9.00 7.75
C ARG A 275 -5.50 7.51 7.54
N GLU A 276 -6.16 7.13 6.44
CA GLU A 276 -6.32 5.72 6.08
C GLU A 276 -4.96 5.04 5.91
N LEU A 277 -3.99 5.69 5.24
CA LEU A 277 -2.64 5.13 5.12
C LEU A 277 -2.00 4.90 6.49
N ASP A 278 -2.10 5.85 7.41
CA ASP A 278 -1.48 5.75 8.73
C ASP A 278 -2.14 4.66 9.59
N GLU A 279 -3.48 4.55 9.56
CA GLU A 279 -4.28 3.53 10.27
C GLU A 279 -4.08 2.11 9.70
N GLN A 280 -3.81 1.94 8.39
CA GLN A 280 -3.58 0.63 7.77
C GLN A 280 -2.35 -0.11 8.33
N PRO A 281 -2.35 -1.46 8.37
CA PRO A 281 -1.17 -2.23 8.75
C PRO A 281 -0.13 -2.27 7.61
N LEU A 282 1.15 -2.35 7.96
CA LEU A 282 2.25 -2.57 6.98
C LEU A 282 2.33 -4.02 6.46
N HIS A 283 1.59 -4.96 7.07
CA HIS A 283 1.66 -6.37 6.71
C HIS A 283 0.61 -6.77 5.65
N LEU A 284 0.92 -7.82 4.87
CA LEU A 284 -0.08 -8.53 4.09
C LEU A 284 -0.91 -9.45 4.99
N CYS A 285 -2.21 -9.51 4.72
CA CYS A 285 -3.12 -10.51 5.29
C CYS A 285 -2.80 -11.93 4.76
N PRO A 286 -3.39 -13.01 5.31
CA PRO A 286 -3.07 -14.37 4.89
C PRO A 286 -3.33 -14.65 3.40
N VAL A 287 -4.38 -14.02 2.83
CA VAL A 287 -4.75 -14.14 1.41
C VAL A 287 -3.67 -13.53 0.51
N ASP A 288 -3.26 -12.29 0.76
CA ASP A 288 -2.29 -11.60 -0.10
C ASP A 288 -0.85 -12.07 0.16
N LEU A 289 -0.54 -12.53 1.38
CA LEU A 289 0.69 -13.24 1.69
C LEU A 289 0.78 -14.54 0.88
N ARG A 290 -0.32 -15.31 0.77
CA ARG A 290 -0.38 -16.53 -0.06
C ARG A 290 -0.16 -16.22 -1.55
N LYS A 291 -0.77 -15.15 -2.08
CA LYS A 291 -0.52 -14.66 -3.45
C LYS A 291 0.95 -14.33 -3.67
N LEU A 292 1.55 -13.53 -2.79
CA LEU A 292 2.95 -13.13 -2.93
C LEU A 292 3.90 -14.33 -2.79
N HIS A 293 3.65 -15.24 -1.83
CA HIS A 293 4.39 -16.49 -1.70
C HIS A 293 4.31 -17.35 -2.97
N ALA A 294 3.12 -17.52 -3.56
CA ALA A 294 2.96 -18.26 -4.81
C ALA A 294 3.64 -17.59 -6.02
N ALA A 295 3.87 -16.27 -5.98
CA ALA A 295 4.60 -15.55 -7.01
C ALA A 295 6.13 -15.64 -6.89
N THR A 296 6.67 -15.85 -5.68
CA THR A 296 8.10 -15.65 -5.37
C THR A 296 8.79 -16.84 -4.68
N GLY A 297 8.03 -17.81 -4.16
CA GLY A 297 8.54 -19.03 -3.54
C GLY A 297 9.20 -18.88 -2.16
N PHE A 298 9.08 -17.73 -1.49
CA PHE A 298 9.78 -17.50 -0.22
C PHE A 298 9.29 -18.37 0.95
N ASP A 299 10.18 -18.69 1.91
CA ASP A 299 9.76 -19.17 3.23
C ASP A 299 9.15 -18.03 4.07
N PRO A 300 7.87 -18.10 4.46
CA PRO A 300 7.23 -17.07 5.28
C PRO A 300 7.90 -16.90 6.65
N ALA A 301 8.44 -17.96 7.25
CA ALA A 301 9.00 -17.90 8.60
C ALA A 301 10.31 -17.09 8.63
N ALA A 302 11.23 -17.37 7.69
CA ALA A 302 12.44 -16.57 7.45
C ALA A 302 12.11 -15.13 7.04
N ARG A 303 11.13 -14.93 6.15
CA ARG A 303 10.67 -13.57 5.77
C ARG A 303 10.26 -12.75 7.00
N TYR A 304 9.43 -13.32 7.88
CA TYR A 304 8.98 -12.62 9.08
C TYR A 304 10.09 -12.48 10.14
N HIS A 305 11.05 -13.40 10.22
CA HIS A 305 12.23 -13.27 11.08
C HIS A 305 13.04 -12.02 10.71
N ASP A 306 13.38 -11.87 9.43
CA ASP A 306 14.25 -10.79 8.95
C ASP A 306 13.56 -9.43 9.07
N LEU A 307 12.26 -9.37 8.72
CA LEU A 307 11.41 -8.19 8.92
C LEU A 307 11.32 -7.79 10.40
N ALA A 308 11.13 -8.74 11.32
CA ALA A 308 11.12 -8.47 12.75
C ALA A 308 12.41 -7.78 13.23
N GLY A 309 13.57 -8.30 12.82
CA GLY A 309 14.86 -7.69 13.13
C GLY A 309 15.03 -6.30 12.50
N PHE A 310 14.56 -6.10 11.26
CA PHE A 310 14.61 -4.81 10.59
C PHE A 310 13.77 -3.74 11.29
N TYR A 311 12.55 -4.10 11.72
CA TYR A 311 11.62 -3.22 12.43
C TYR A 311 12.12 -2.85 13.83
N GLU A 312 12.64 -3.82 14.59
CA GLU A 312 13.13 -3.58 15.96
C GLU A 312 14.28 -2.56 15.97
N ARG A 313 15.25 -2.71 15.05
CA ARG A 313 16.38 -1.78 14.86
C ARG A 313 15.97 -0.36 14.44
N ARG A 314 14.68 -0.11 14.19
CA ARG A 314 14.12 1.20 13.77
C ARG A 314 13.01 1.70 14.72
N GLY A 315 12.83 1.06 15.87
CA GLY A 315 11.79 1.43 16.84
C GLY A 315 10.36 1.22 16.33
N LEU A 316 10.16 0.33 15.35
CA LEU A 316 8.86 -0.04 14.79
C LEU A 316 8.30 -1.23 15.57
N HIS A 317 8.18 -1.07 16.89
CA HIS A 317 7.98 -2.17 17.83
C HIS A 317 6.68 -2.94 17.62
N GLU A 318 5.63 -2.29 17.11
CA GLU A 318 4.36 -2.95 16.80
C GLU A 318 4.50 -3.90 15.60
N GLN A 319 5.10 -3.41 14.52
CA GLN A 319 5.39 -4.19 13.31
C GLN A 319 6.38 -5.32 13.65
N ALA A 320 7.35 -5.06 14.54
CA ALA A 320 8.28 -6.05 15.06
C ALA A 320 7.57 -7.14 15.89
N ARG A 321 6.64 -6.79 16.79
CA ARG A 321 5.84 -7.78 17.56
C ARG A 321 5.01 -8.67 16.64
N PHE A 322 4.32 -8.08 15.66
CA PHE A 322 3.53 -8.82 14.67
C PHE A 322 4.41 -9.81 13.89
N ALA A 323 5.53 -9.33 13.33
CA ALA A 323 6.46 -10.18 12.58
C ALA A 323 7.08 -11.29 13.45
N ARG A 324 7.45 -11.00 14.71
CA ARG A 324 7.94 -12.01 15.67
C ARG A 324 6.91 -13.12 15.94
N ARG A 325 5.62 -12.78 16.10
CA ARG A 325 4.55 -13.78 16.28
C ARG A 325 4.46 -14.68 15.06
N ARG A 326 4.40 -14.10 13.86
CA ARG A 326 4.26 -14.84 12.60
C ARG A 326 5.47 -15.72 12.28
N SER A 327 6.70 -15.29 12.60
CA SER A 327 7.91 -16.07 12.39
C SER A 327 7.91 -17.41 13.17
N ARG A 328 7.39 -17.41 14.40
CA ARG A 328 7.36 -18.61 15.28
C ARG A 328 6.50 -19.75 14.75
N LEU A 329 5.43 -19.47 13.99
CA LEU A 329 4.55 -20.48 13.41
C LEU A 329 5.28 -21.49 12.51
N GLY A 330 6.36 -21.08 11.85
CA GLY A 330 7.19 -22.00 11.07
C GLY A 330 8.08 -22.89 11.93
N GLN A 331 8.61 -22.35 13.03
CA GLN A 331 9.51 -23.06 13.94
C GLN A 331 8.80 -24.20 14.68
N GLU A 332 7.54 -23.98 15.08
CA GLU A 332 6.69 -24.98 15.74
C GLU A 332 6.24 -26.13 14.82
N ARG A 333 6.43 -25.97 13.49
CA ARG A 333 6.18 -27.01 12.47
C ARG A 333 7.44 -27.81 12.12
N SER A 334 8.63 -27.21 12.18
CA SER A 334 9.91 -27.90 11.91
C SER A 334 10.43 -28.75 13.08
N SER A 335 9.78 -28.68 14.24
CA SER A 335 10.10 -29.43 15.46
C SER A 335 9.11 -30.56 15.76
N ARG A 336 8.31 -30.97 14.77
CA ARG A 336 7.41 -32.14 14.78
C ARG A 336 7.78 -33.06 13.62
#